data_AF-A0A7J7M9G2-F1
#
_entry.id   AF-A0A7J7M9G2-F1
#
_cell.length_a   1.000
_cell.length_b   1.000
_cell.length_c   1.000
_cell.angle_alpha   90.00
_cell.angle_beta   90.00
_cell.angle_gamma   90.00
#
_symmetry.space_group_name_H-M   'P 1'
#
loop_
_entity.id
_entity.type
_entity.pdbx_description
1 polymer ?
#
loop_
_entity_poly.entity_id
_entity_poly.type
_entity_poly.pdbx_seq_one_letter_code
_entity_poly.pdbx_strand_id
1 'polypeptide(L)'
;MIPMVDIAKLLGHHGVKGDSIDSYAPHRMAESDVQAFVVPGLPDQIEMTKSELSDHTKTTDINNPLAESVNAVRKSEVTSFGVVANSFYELEPAYADHYRKVMGRRAWHRGPVSLCNRNTVDKAQRGKKSTVNEHYCLNWLNSKESDSVIYDSFGSMGQFSST
;
A
#
# COMPACT_ATOMS: atom_id res chain seq x y z
N MET A 1 -15.06 -10.94 8.30
CA MET A 1 -14.78 -10.07 7.13
C MET A 1 -13.91 -8.90 7.58
N ILE A 2 -12.59 -8.94 7.34
CA ILE A 2 -11.75 -7.75 7.59
C ILE A 2 -12.27 -6.68 6.65
N PRO A 3 -12.73 -5.50 7.13
CA PRO A 3 -13.25 -4.48 6.25
C PRO A 3 -12.16 -4.12 5.23
N MET A 4 -12.44 -4.36 3.95
CA MET A 4 -11.56 -4.00 2.81
C MET A 4 -11.23 -2.49 2.74
N VAL A 5 -11.83 -1.69 3.62
CA VAL A 5 -11.70 -0.23 3.70
C VAL A 5 -10.27 0.20 4.09
N ASP A 6 -9.47 -0.65 4.77
CA ASP A 6 -8.10 -0.26 5.19
C ASP A 6 -6.98 -0.70 4.23
N ILE A 7 -7.24 -1.59 3.27
CA ILE A 7 -6.19 -2.04 2.33
C ILE A 7 -5.83 -0.93 1.32
N ALA A 8 -6.81 -0.10 0.96
CA ALA A 8 -6.58 1.06 0.09
C ALA A 8 -5.54 2.00 0.74
N LYS A 9 -5.72 2.37 2.01
CA LYS A 9 -4.78 3.22 2.77
C LYS A 9 -3.35 2.69 2.84
N LEU A 10 -3.17 1.37 2.85
CA LEU A 10 -1.89 0.72 3.13
C LEU A 10 -1.11 0.24 1.90
N LEU A 11 -1.75 -0.03 0.75
CA LEU A 11 -1.05 -0.66 -0.39
C LEU A 11 -1.30 -0.04 -1.78
N GLY A 12 -2.30 0.85 -1.96
CA GLY A 12 -2.71 1.34 -3.29
C GLY A 12 -2.27 2.75 -3.69
N HIS A 13 -1.74 3.58 -2.77
CA HIS A 13 -1.81 5.04 -2.95
C HIS A 13 -0.46 5.77 -3.00
N HIS A 14 0.67 5.09 -3.07
CA HIS A 14 1.98 5.76 -3.04
C HIS A 14 2.19 6.76 -4.19
N GLY A 15 1.62 6.52 -5.37
CA GLY A 15 1.72 7.42 -6.52
C GLY A 15 0.92 8.71 -6.33
N VAL A 16 -0.42 8.62 -6.28
CA VAL A 16 -1.31 9.80 -6.24
C VAL A 16 -1.15 10.60 -4.95
N LYS A 17 -1.17 9.93 -3.78
CA LYS A 17 -0.99 10.60 -2.48
C LYS A 17 0.41 11.19 -2.37
N GLY A 18 1.43 10.46 -2.82
CA GLY A 18 2.81 10.93 -2.82
C GLY A 18 2.97 12.20 -3.65
N ASP A 19 2.46 12.21 -4.87
CA ASP A 19 2.51 13.35 -5.79
C ASP A 19 1.82 14.59 -5.22
N SER A 20 0.65 14.43 -4.58
CA SER A 20 -0.03 15.53 -3.88
C SER A 20 0.78 16.05 -2.68
N ILE A 21 1.28 15.16 -1.82
CA ILE A 21 2.07 15.56 -0.65
C ILE A 21 3.34 16.32 -1.08
N ASP A 22 3.99 15.91 -2.17
CA ASP A 22 5.18 16.60 -2.68
C ASP A 22 4.82 17.94 -3.33
N SER A 23 3.76 17.98 -4.14
CA SER A 23 3.37 19.16 -4.91
C SER A 23 2.85 20.30 -4.05
N TYR A 24 2.06 19.97 -3.03
CA TYR A 24 1.40 20.95 -2.18
C TYR A 24 2.05 21.11 -0.80
N ALA A 25 2.82 20.11 -0.34
CA ALA A 25 3.49 20.10 0.96
C ALA A 25 2.62 20.55 2.15
N PRO A 26 1.35 20.10 2.29
CA PRO A 26 0.43 20.59 3.33
C PRO A 26 0.96 20.35 4.75
N HIS A 27 1.75 19.29 4.92
CA HIS A 27 2.41 18.93 6.17
C HIS A 27 3.35 20.02 6.71
N ARG A 28 3.89 20.90 5.87
CA ARG A 28 4.77 22.00 6.32
C ARG A 28 4.02 23.09 7.09
N MET A 29 2.69 23.17 6.92
CA MET A 29 1.84 24.14 7.61
C MET A 29 1.33 23.62 8.97
N ALA A 30 1.46 22.32 9.23
CA ALA A 30 1.12 21.77 10.54
C ALA A 30 2.17 22.20 11.59
N GLU A 31 1.71 22.66 12.74
CA GLU A 31 2.52 23.17 13.86
C GLU A 31 3.08 22.04 14.74
N SER A 32 2.43 20.87 14.73
CA SER A 32 2.86 19.70 15.51
C SER A 32 2.76 18.40 14.69
N ASP A 33 3.39 17.33 15.20
CA ASP A 33 3.41 16.05 14.49
C ASP A 33 2.06 15.32 14.48
N VAL A 34 1.17 15.67 15.41
CA VAL A 34 -0.16 15.08 15.59
C VAL A 34 -1.28 15.94 15.01
N GLN A 35 -0.97 17.17 14.59
CA GLN A 35 -1.96 18.03 13.95
C GLN A 35 -2.32 17.46 12.57
N ALA A 36 -3.61 17.19 12.38
CA ALA A 36 -4.13 16.72 11.11
C ALA A 36 -4.16 17.85 10.06
N PHE A 37 -3.92 17.48 8.81
CA PHE A 37 -4.07 18.31 7.63
C PHE A 37 -4.75 17.50 6.51
N VAL A 38 -5.51 18.19 5.67
CA VAL A 38 -6.13 17.57 4.49
C VAL A 38 -5.10 17.43 3.37
N VAL A 39 -5.06 16.28 2.71
CA VAL A 39 -4.24 16.05 1.52
C VAL A 39 -4.99 16.57 0.29
N PRO A 40 -4.52 17.66 -0.35
CA PRO A 40 -5.28 18.33 -1.40
C PRO A 40 -5.29 17.52 -2.71
N GLY A 41 -6.28 17.77 -3.56
CA GLY A 41 -6.31 17.23 -4.92
C GLY A 41 -6.59 15.73 -5.04
N LEU A 42 -6.85 15.02 -3.93
CA LEU A 42 -7.28 13.63 -3.98
C LEU A 42 -8.77 13.51 -4.32
N PRO A 43 -9.21 12.38 -4.89
CA PRO A 43 -10.64 12.12 -5.12
C PRO A 43 -11.48 12.15 -3.84
N ASP A 44 -10.92 11.66 -2.72
CA ASP A 44 -11.55 11.69 -1.40
C ASP A 44 -10.85 12.69 -0.49
N GLN A 45 -11.59 13.22 0.49
CA GLN A 45 -10.99 13.98 1.58
C GLN A 45 -10.23 13.02 2.51
N ILE A 46 -8.91 13.03 2.39
CA ILE A 46 -8.01 12.28 3.26
C ILE A 46 -7.32 13.26 4.20
N GLU A 47 -7.45 13.02 5.49
CA GLU A 47 -6.71 13.71 6.54
C GLU A 47 -5.56 12.85 7.04
N MET A 48 -4.43 13.49 7.29
CA MET A 48 -3.23 12.86 7.79
C MET A 48 -2.50 13.76 8.78
N THR A 49 -1.66 13.18 9.63
CA THR A 49 -0.72 13.91 10.48
C THR A 49 0.71 13.80 9.93
N LYS A 50 1.66 14.58 10.47
CA LYS A 50 3.07 14.41 10.06
C LYS A 50 3.60 13.05 10.52
N SER A 51 3.16 12.53 11.67
CA SER A 51 3.64 11.23 12.16
C SER A 51 3.35 10.08 11.20
N GLU A 52 2.25 10.17 10.43
CA GLU A 52 1.84 9.16 9.44
C GLU A 52 2.57 9.24 8.10
N LEU A 53 3.37 10.29 7.86
CA LEU A 53 4.21 10.38 6.67
C LEU A 53 5.44 9.48 6.81
N SER A 54 5.99 9.07 5.68
CA SER A 54 7.28 8.39 5.63
C SER A 54 8.44 9.34 5.96
N ASP A 55 9.50 8.83 6.59
CA ASP A 55 10.64 9.65 7.01
C ASP A 55 11.36 10.34 5.85
N HIS A 56 11.41 9.71 4.68
CA HIS A 56 11.98 10.32 3.48
C HIS A 56 11.18 11.53 2.97
N THR A 57 9.93 11.69 3.37
CA THR A 57 9.09 12.86 3.05
C THR A 57 9.33 14.00 4.04
N LYS A 58 9.70 13.68 5.29
CA LYS A 58 9.96 14.65 6.36
C LYS A 58 11.39 15.17 6.35
N THR A 59 12.33 14.38 5.83
CA THR A 59 13.75 14.71 5.88
C THR A 59 14.09 15.94 5.04
N THR A 60 14.95 16.79 5.58
CA THR A 60 15.59 17.91 4.86
C THR A 60 16.96 17.54 4.31
N ASP A 61 17.45 16.33 4.61
CA ASP A 61 18.73 15.83 4.12
C ASP A 61 18.64 15.47 2.64
N ILE A 62 19.26 16.30 1.80
CA ILE A 62 19.32 16.14 0.35
C ILE A 62 20.14 14.91 -0.08
N ASN A 63 20.98 14.36 0.80
CA ASN A 63 21.82 13.19 0.53
C ASN A 63 21.21 11.90 1.10
N ASN A 64 19.95 11.94 1.57
CA ASN A 64 19.30 10.76 2.11
C ASN A 64 19.07 9.70 1.00
N PRO A 65 19.68 8.50 1.09
CA PRO A 65 19.62 7.52 0.00
C PRO A 65 18.21 6.99 -0.29
N LEU A 66 17.35 6.93 0.75
CA LEU A 66 15.96 6.50 0.59
C LEU A 66 15.15 7.59 -0.15
N ALA A 67 15.34 8.85 0.20
CA ALA A 67 14.70 9.97 -0.50
C ALA A 67 15.14 10.05 -1.97
N GLU A 68 16.42 9.86 -2.25
CA GLU A 68 16.95 9.76 -3.63
C GLU A 68 16.29 8.61 -4.40
N SER A 69 16.22 7.42 -3.79
CA SER A 69 15.59 6.24 -4.41
C SER A 69 14.11 6.46 -4.70
N VAL A 70 13.36 7.05 -3.76
CA VAL A 70 11.94 7.38 -3.96
C VAL A 70 11.76 8.39 -5.10
N ASN A 71 12.60 9.43 -5.14
CA ASN A 71 12.57 10.42 -6.22
C ASN A 71 12.88 9.80 -7.59
N ALA A 72 13.83 8.86 -7.65
CA ALA A 72 14.13 8.12 -8.86
C ALA A 72 12.93 7.26 -9.33
N VAL A 73 12.26 6.56 -8.41
CA VAL A 73 11.04 5.79 -8.71
C VAL A 73 9.94 6.72 -9.24
N ARG A 74 9.66 7.85 -8.59
CA ARG A 74 8.66 8.82 -9.04
C ARG A 74 8.96 9.38 -10.43
N LYS A 75 10.21 9.75 -10.68
CA LYS A 75 10.66 10.20 -12.01
C LYS A 75 10.45 9.12 -13.07
N SER A 76 10.72 7.86 -12.72
CA SER A 76 10.52 6.74 -13.63
C SER A 76 9.06 6.55 -14.05
N GLU A 77 8.08 6.95 -13.25
CA GLU A 77 6.65 6.88 -13.63
C GLU A 77 6.32 7.79 -14.82
N VAL A 78 7.06 8.90 -14.97
CA VAL A 78 6.89 9.87 -16.07
C VAL A 78 7.72 9.49 -17.28
N THR A 79 8.97 9.04 -17.05
CA THR A 79 9.93 8.81 -18.13
C THR A 79 9.81 7.42 -18.77
N SER A 80 9.18 6.47 -18.08
CA SER A 80 8.92 5.13 -18.62
C SER A 80 7.72 5.15 -19.59
N PHE A 81 7.54 4.05 -20.32
CA PHE A 81 6.36 3.90 -21.20
C PHE A 81 5.03 3.91 -20.44
N GLY A 82 5.04 3.48 -19.18
CA GLY A 82 3.90 3.48 -18.26
C GLY A 82 4.11 2.55 -17.07
N VAL A 83 3.07 2.42 -16.25
CA VAL A 83 3.08 1.67 -14.98
C VAL A 83 2.14 0.47 -15.06
N VAL A 84 2.60 -0.69 -14.60
CA VAL A 84 1.75 -1.87 -14.39
C VAL A 84 1.42 -1.95 -12.91
N ALA A 85 0.16 -1.70 -12.57
CA ALA A 85 -0.33 -1.71 -11.19
C ALA A 85 -0.91 -3.09 -10.84
N ASN A 86 -0.47 -3.64 -9.71
CA ASN A 86 -1.08 -4.81 -9.10
C ASN A 86 -2.34 -4.43 -8.31
N SER A 87 -3.30 -3.84 -9.01
CA SER A 87 -4.65 -3.51 -8.55
C SER A 87 -5.62 -3.70 -9.72
N PHE A 88 -6.92 -3.59 -9.51
CA PHE A 88 -7.96 -3.67 -10.54
C PHE A 88 -8.88 -2.45 -10.46
N TYR A 89 -9.48 -2.10 -11.60
CA TYR A 89 -10.18 -0.82 -11.74
C TYR A 89 -11.38 -0.70 -10.78
N GLU A 90 -12.15 -1.77 -10.63
CA GLU A 90 -13.36 -1.82 -9.83
C GLU A 90 -13.09 -1.65 -8.33
N LEU A 91 -11.85 -1.84 -7.88
CA LEU A 91 -11.45 -1.61 -6.48
C LEU A 91 -11.36 -0.13 -6.15
N GLU A 92 -10.81 0.69 -7.05
CA GLU A 92 -10.44 2.08 -6.81
C GLU A 92 -10.59 2.97 -8.07
N PRO A 93 -11.80 3.04 -8.67
CA PRO A 93 -11.98 3.63 -9.99
C PRO A 93 -11.60 5.12 -10.04
N ALA A 94 -11.90 5.87 -8.98
CA ALA A 94 -11.59 7.30 -8.89
C ALA A 94 -10.07 7.56 -8.86
N TYR A 95 -9.29 6.73 -8.16
CA TYR A 95 -7.83 6.85 -8.12
C TYR A 95 -7.18 6.35 -9.41
N ALA A 96 -7.70 5.26 -9.99
CA ALA A 96 -7.23 4.76 -11.29
C ALA A 96 -7.42 5.81 -12.39
N ASP A 97 -8.54 6.53 -12.37
CA ASP A 97 -8.82 7.65 -13.27
C ASP A 97 -7.97 8.88 -12.95
N HIS A 98 -7.81 9.23 -11.67
CA HIS A 98 -6.95 10.33 -11.26
C HIS A 98 -5.52 10.14 -11.75
N TYR A 99 -4.94 8.95 -11.53
CA TYR A 99 -3.58 8.62 -11.95
C TYR A 99 -3.40 8.76 -13.47
N ARG A 100 -4.42 8.39 -14.26
CA ARG A 100 -4.37 8.48 -15.73
C ARG A 100 -4.67 9.87 -16.28
N LYS A 101 -5.69 10.53 -15.76
CA LYS A 101 -6.29 11.75 -16.33
C LYS A 101 -5.71 13.02 -15.71
N VAL A 102 -5.52 13.03 -14.39
CA VAL A 102 -5.03 14.22 -13.65
C VAL A 102 -3.50 14.22 -13.65
N MET A 103 -2.88 13.09 -13.27
CA MET A 103 -1.42 12.97 -13.28
C MET A 103 -0.85 12.65 -14.69
N GLY A 104 -1.71 12.34 -15.67
CA GLY A 104 -1.28 12.06 -17.04
C GLY A 104 -0.44 10.77 -17.20
N ARG A 105 -0.51 9.83 -16.25
CA ARG A 105 0.32 8.61 -16.27
C ARG A 105 -0.35 7.53 -17.13
N ARG A 106 0.42 6.85 -17.98
CA ARG A 106 -0.07 5.65 -18.67
C ARG A 106 -0.01 4.47 -17.70
N ALA A 107 -1.16 3.88 -17.36
CA ALA A 107 -1.21 2.79 -16.37
C ALA A 107 -2.17 1.65 -16.71
N TRP A 108 -1.75 0.41 -16.46
CA TRP A 108 -2.55 -0.81 -16.59
C TRP A 108 -2.74 -1.48 -15.23
N HIS A 109 -3.99 -1.61 -14.80
CA HIS A 109 -4.39 -2.29 -13.57
C HIS A 109 -4.64 -3.76 -13.92
N ARG A 110 -3.71 -4.65 -13.56
CA ARG A 110 -3.72 -6.09 -13.94
C ARG A 110 -3.76 -7.03 -12.74
N GLY A 111 -4.11 -6.50 -11.57
CA GLY A 111 -4.22 -7.22 -10.33
C GLY A 111 -5.58 -7.88 -10.10
N PRO A 112 -5.73 -8.60 -8.97
CA PRO A 112 -4.65 -9.02 -8.10
C PRO A 112 -3.85 -10.18 -8.75
N VAL A 113 -2.55 -9.97 -9.00
CA VAL A 113 -1.68 -10.95 -9.70
C VAL A 113 -1.51 -12.26 -8.92
N SER A 114 -1.83 -12.24 -7.62
CA SER A 114 -1.88 -13.44 -6.77
C SER A 114 -2.91 -14.48 -7.25
N LEU A 115 -3.91 -14.07 -8.06
CA LEU A 115 -4.91 -14.98 -8.61
C LEU A 115 -4.48 -15.67 -9.91
N CYS A 116 -3.31 -15.33 -10.47
CA CYS A 116 -2.80 -15.95 -11.70
C CYS A 116 -2.52 -17.45 -11.50
N ASN A 117 -2.00 -17.84 -10.34
CA ASN A 117 -1.77 -19.24 -10.00
C ASN A 117 -3.09 -19.86 -9.55
N ARG A 118 -3.66 -20.77 -10.35
CA ARG A 118 -4.95 -21.41 -10.05
C ARG A 118 -4.81 -22.65 -9.17
N ASN A 119 -3.66 -23.33 -9.21
CA ASN A 119 -3.40 -24.51 -8.40
C ASN A 119 -3.07 -24.13 -6.95
N THR A 120 -3.69 -24.81 -5.99
CA THR A 120 -3.43 -24.62 -4.55
C THR A 120 -1.98 -24.92 -4.19
N VAL A 121 -1.34 -25.86 -4.87
CA VAL A 121 0.08 -26.19 -4.70
C VAL A 121 0.97 -25.00 -5.11
N ASP A 122 0.69 -24.38 -6.26
CA ASP A 122 1.44 -23.23 -6.76
C ASP A 122 1.26 -21.99 -5.87
N LYS A 123 0.11 -21.87 -5.19
CA LYS A 123 -0.13 -20.83 -4.19
C LYS A 123 0.61 -21.11 -2.88
N ALA A 124 0.60 -22.36 -2.40
CA ALA A 124 1.25 -22.78 -1.15
C ALA A 124 2.78 -22.72 -1.24
N GLN A 125 3.35 -22.85 -2.44
CA GLN A 125 4.79 -22.70 -2.68
C GLN A 125 5.23 -21.22 -2.80
N ARG A 126 4.31 -20.25 -2.78
CA ARG A 126 4.67 -18.83 -2.82
C ARG A 126 5.25 -18.41 -1.47
N GLY A 127 6.57 -18.29 -1.41
CA GLY A 127 7.30 -17.85 -0.23
C GLY A 127 7.98 -19.00 0.51
N LYS A 128 8.27 -18.80 1.80
CA LYS A 128 8.96 -19.82 2.62
C LYS A 128 7.97 -20.90 3.05
N LYS A 129 8.39 -22.16 2.97
CA LYS A 129 7.58 -23.30 3.45
C LYS A 129 7.24 -23.11 4.93
N SER A 130 5.95 -23.24 5.26
CA SER A 130 5.46 -23.21 6.63
C SER A 130 6.14 -24.31 7.47
N THR A 131 6.51 -23.98 8.70
CA THR A 131 6.96 -24.95 9.71
C THR A 131 5.80 -25.73 10.31
N VAL A 132 4.58 -25.21 10.20
CA VAL A 132 3.34 -25.84 10.68
C VAL A 132 2.67 -26.59 9.53
N ASN A 133 2.16 -27.79 9.83
CA ASN A 133 1.43 -28.62 8.87
C ASN A 133 0.08 -27.97 8.50
N GLU A 134 -0.13 -27.71 7.21
CA GLU A 134 -1.36 -27.12 6.68
C GLU A 134 -2.63 -27.87 7.08
N HIS A 135 -2.59 -29.21 7.08
CA HIS A 135 -3.76 -30.04 7.40
C HIS A 135 -4.18 -29.88 8.86
N TYR A 136 -3.22 -29.62 9.75
CA TYR A 136 -3.51 -29.36 11.16
C TYR A 136 -4.30 -28.05 11.32
N CYS A 137 -3.84 -26.97 10.69
CA CYS A 137 -4.51 -25.66 10.75
C CYS A 137 -5.92 -25.72 10.16
N LEU A 138 -6.09 -26.37 9.01
CA LEU A 138 -7.40 -26.50 8.37
C LEU A 138 -8.38 -27.33 9.19
N ASN A 139 -7.94 -28.45 9.78
CA ASN A 139 -8.79 -29.26 10.66
C ASN A 139 -9.21 -28.50 11.91
N TRP A 140 -8.30 -27.72 12.50
CA TRP A 140 -8.63 -26.87 13.63
C TRP A 140 -9.64 -25.78 13.26
N LEU A 141 -9.47 -25.12 12.10
CA LEU A 141 -10.43 -24.12 11.60
C LEU A 141 -11.82 -24.73 11.36
N ASN A 142 -11.89 -25.93 10.77
CA ASN A 142 -13.15 -26.64 10.53
C ASN A 142 -13.92 -26.99 11.82
N SER A 143 -13.26 -26.99 12.98
CA SER A 143 -13.89 -27.25 14.28
C SER A 143 -14.53 -26.01 14.93
N LYS A 144 -14.37 -24.83 14.34
CA LYS A 144 -14.84 -23.55 14.89
C LYS A 144 -16.13 -23.10 14.21
N GLU A 145 -16.88 -22.25 14.89
CA GLU A 145 -18.07 -21.62 14.31
C GLU A 145 -17.66 -20.66 13.18
N SER A 146 -18.60 -20.40 12.26
CA SER A 146 -18.36 -19.45 11.18
C SER A 146 -18.06 -18.06 11.74
N ASP A 147 -17.11 -17.36 11.14
CA ASP A 147 -16.66 -16.01 11.54
C ASP A 147 -16.16 -15.89 13.00
N SER A 148 -15.83 -17.00 13.68
CA SER A 148 -15.41 -16.99 15.09
C SER A 148 -13.89 -16.93 15.32
N VAL A 149 -13.09 -16.93 14.25
CA VAL A 149 -11.61 -16.99 14.32
C VAL A 149 -11.00 -15.71 13.76
N ILE A 150 -10.05 -15.15 14.50
CA ILE A 150 -9.23 -14.02 14.05
C ILE A 150 -7.96 -14.57 13.40
N TYR A 151 -7.66 -14.10 12.18
CA TYR A 151 -6.38 -14.31 11.53
C TYR A 151 -5.48 -13.10 11.78
N ASP A 152 -4.28 -13.34 12.31
CA ASP A 152 -3.26 -12.32 12.52
C ASP A 152 -1.94 -12.76 11.85
N SER A 153 -1.37 -11.87 11.03
CA SER A 153 -0.10 -12.09 10.35
C SER A 153 0.51 -10.76 9.88
N PHE A 154 1.73 -10.50 10.33
CA PHE A 154 2.51 -9.32 9.94
C PHE A 154 3.49 -9.60 8.79
N GLY A 155 3.40 -10.78 8.19
CA GLY A 155 4.32 -11.23 7.14
C GLY A 155 5.75 -11.46 7.63
N SER A 156 6.62 -11.94 6.74
CA SER A 156 8.01 -12.27 7.07
C SER A 156 8.92 -11.05 7.28
N MET A 157 8.44 -9.85 6.95
CA MET A 157 9.17 -8.59 7.12
C MET A 157 8.82 -7.86 8.43
N GLY A 158 7.80 -8.33 9.17
CA GLY A 158 7.46 -7.76 10.47
C GLY A 158 8.61 -7.92 11.47
N GLN A 159 9.03 -6.82 12.07
CA GLN A 159 10.03 -6.81 13.15
C GLN A 159 9.36 -6.28 14.41
N PHE A 160 9.56 -6.99 15.52
CA PHE A 160 9.02 -6.62 16.82
C PHE A 160 10.18 -6.50 17.80
N SER A 161 10.22 -5.42 18.56
CA SER A 161 11.12 -5.31 19.70
C SER A 161 10.68 -6.31 20.77
N SER A 162 11.61 -7.13 21.24
CA SER A 162 11.46 -7.84 22.51
C SER A 162 11.53 -6.80 23.64
N THR A 163 10.36 -6.38 24.11
CA THR A 163 10.20 -5.60 25.35
C THR A 163 10.69 -6.39 26.56
#